data_AF-A0A484P119-F1
#
_entry.id   AF-A0A484P119-F1
#
_cell.length_a   1.000
_cell.length_b   1.000
_cell.length_c   1.000
_cell.angle_alpha   90.00
_cell.angle_beta   90.00
_cell.angle_gamma   90.00
#
_symmetry.space_group_name_H-M   'P 1'
#
loop_
_entity.id
_entity.type
_entity.pdbx_description
1 polymer ?
#
loop_
_entity_poly.entity_id
_entity_poly.type
_entity_poly.pdbx_seq_one_letter_code
_entity_poly.pdbx_strand_id
1 'polypeptide(L)'
;MSRNPSFAVVLEGGLVQTILVQHWPSYLPLPPFAVVDYDTEGADDDEITQFPIGTTDAEAVCRGETPTVHEALADSLSPRAVLAALDEPVVDSGPDPLAIARSVRQSILDLDAQLNAAEQPPSGEDYNHLYVLANCGLIDVLKALGDPADFGE
;
A
#
# COMPACT_ATOMS: atom_id res chain seq x y z
N MET A 1 -10.77 -6.66 3.90
CA MET A 1 -9.68 -6.40 4.86
C MET A 1 -8.47 -6.04 4.03
N SER A 2 -7.93 -4.85 4.21
CA SER A 2 -6.68 -4.48 3.53
C SER A 2 -5.58 -5.36 4.12
N ARG A 3 -4.70 -5.92 3.30
CA ARG A 3 -3.59 -6.74 3.79
C ARG A 3 -2.32 -5.93 3.62
N ASN A 4 -1.40 -5.98 4.58
CA ASN A 4 -0.16 -5.24 4.42
C ASN A 4 0.55 -5.74 3.16
N PRO A 5 1.02 -4.83 2.30
CA PRO A 5 1.80 -5.21 1.15
C PRO A 5 3.05 -5.95 1.59
N SER A 6 3.43 -6.94 0.81
CA SER A 6 4.67 -7.69 1.02
C SER A 6 5.38 -7.82 -0.30
N PHE A 7 6.71 -7.89 -0.24
CA PHE A 7 7.56 -8.01 -1.41
C PHE A 7 8.50 -9.21 -1.26
N ALA A 8 8.87 -9.81 -2.38
CA ALA A 8 9.92 -10.82 -2.45
C ALA A 8 10.90 -10.46 -3.56
N VAL A 9 12.18 -10.56 -3.27
CA VAL A 9 13.25 -10.44 -4.27
C VAL A 9 13.61 -11.86 -4.70
N VAL A 10 13.34 -12.20 -5.95
CA VAL A 10 13.60 -13.54 -6.50
C VAL A 10 15.00 -13.56 -7.07
N LEU A 11 15.83 -14.46 -6.55
CA LEU A 11 17.22 -14.64 -6.96
C LEU A 11 17.38 -15.97 -7.71
N GLU A 12 18.17 -15.95 -8.78
CA GLU A 12 18.68 -17.15 -9.44
C GLU A 12 20.15 -16.92 -9.79
N GLY A 13 21.03 -17.84 -9.38
CA GLY A 13 22.47 -17.71 -9.62
C GLY A 13 23.12 -16.48 -8.97
N GLY A 14 22.52 -15.92 -7.91
CA GLY A 14 22.97 -14.69 -7.25
C GLY A 14 22.42 -13.40 -7.88
N LEU A 15 21.73 -13.50 -9.02
CA LEU A 15 21.18 -12.36 -9.72
C LEU A 15 19.69 -12.16 -9.41
N VAL A 16 19.29 -10.91 -9.21
CA VAL A 16 17.86 -10.55 -9.11
C VAL A 16 17.18 -10.82 -10.44
N GLN A 17 16.22 -11.74 -10.44
CA GLN A 17 15.44 -12.09 -11.64
C GLN A 17 14.17 -11.25 -11.73
N THR A 18 13.49 -11.09 -10.59
CA THR A 18 12.29 -10.26 -10.51
C THR A 18 12.02 -9.86 -9.06
N ILE A 19 11.18 -8.86 -8.90
CA ILE A 19 10.67 -8.42 -7.61
C ILE A 19 9.17 -8.63 -7.64
N LEU A 20 8.67 -9.45 -6.73
CA LEU A 20 7.24 -9.72 -6.60
C LEU A 20 6.64 -8.81 -5.53
N VAL A 21 5.46 -8.26 -5.80
CA VAL A 21 4.65 -7.55 -4.81
C VAL A 21 3.31 -8.25 -4.66
N GLN A 22 2.84 -8.37 -3.43
CA GLN A 22 1.56 -9.00 -3.12
C GLN A 22 0.75 -8.11 -2.20
N HIS A 23 -0.56 -8.04 -2.45
CA HIS A 23 -1.48 -7.13 -1.76
C HIS A 23 -1.08 -5.64 -1.83
N TRP A 24 -0.36 -5.23 -2.89
CA TRP A 24 -0.11 -3.81 -3.13
C TRP A 24 -1.45 -3.09 -3.43
N PRO A 25 -1.70 -1.89 -2.87
CA PRO A 25 -2.96 -1.21 -3.09
C PRO A 25 -3.11 -0.82 -4.56
N SER A 26 -4.20 -1.25 -5.21
CA SER A 26 -4.40 -1.06 -6.65
C SER A 26 -4.57 0.40 -7.09
N TYR A 27 -4.81 1.30 -6.13
CA TYR A 27 -4.93 2.74 -6.36
C TYR A 27 -3.60 3.49 -6.23
N LEU A 28 -2.52 2.81 -5.83
CA LEU A 28 -1.17 3.39 -5.78
C LEU A 28 -0.35 2.86 -6.96
N PRO A 29 0.50 3.71 -7.57
CA PRO A 29 1.49 3.21 -8.50
C PRO A 29 2.41 2.20 -7.81
N LEU A 30 2.90 1.22 -8.56
CA LEU A 30 3.90 0.28 -8.06
C LEU A 30 5.18 1.05 -7.69
N PRO A 31 5.83 0.72 -6.57
CA PRO A 31 7.02 1.42 -6.15
C PRO A 31 8.18 1.05 -7.08
N PRO A 32 9.04 2.01 -7.47
CA PRO A 32 10.26 1.69 -8.18
C PRO A 32 11.23 0.98 -7.24
N PHE A 33 11.90 -0.07 -7.72
CA PHE A 33 13.01 -0.70 -7.02
C PHE A 33 14.33 -0.36 -7.70
N ALA A 34 15.38 -0.17 -6.92
CA ALA A 34 16.74 -0.09 -7.40
C ALA A 34 17.51 -1.32 -6.90
N VAL A 35 18.18 -2.01 -7.81
CA VAL A 35 19.15 -3.05 -7.48
C VAL A 35 20.53 -2.42 -7.61
N VAL A 36 21.30 -2.50 -6.53
CA VAL A 36 22.65 -1.94 -6.43
C VAL A 36 23.59 -3.09 -6.13
N ASP A 37 24.49 -3.38 -7.06
CA ASP A 37 25.56 -4.35 -6.88
C ASP A 37 26.88 -3.60 -6.70
N TYR A 38 27.47 -3.74 -5.52
CA TYR A 38 28.77 -3.14 -5.20
C TYR A 38 29.95 -3.98 -5.69
N ASP A 39 29.70 -5.21 -6.14
CA ASP A 39 30.71 -5.99 -6.82
C ASP A 39 30.78 -5.55 -8.29
N THR A 40 31.81 -4.78 -8.62
CA THR A 40 32.08 -4.30 -9.98
C THR A 40 33.08 -5.21 -10.71
N GLU A 41 33.51 -6.32 -10.11
CA GLU A 41 34.51 -7.21 -10.72
C GLU A 41 33.96 -7.83 -12.01
N GLY A 42 34.60 -7.50 -13.13
CA GLY A 42 34.23 -8.02 -14.45
C GLY A 42 33.08 -7.30 -15.15
N ALA A 43 32.56 -6.22 -14.58
CA ALA A 43 31.64 -5.31 -15.26
C ALA A 43 32.40 -4.37 -16.22
N ASP A 44 31.74 -3.97 -17.31
CA ASP A 44 32.31 -2.98 -18.23
C ASP A 44 32.23 -1.57 -17.60
N ASP A 45 33.20 -0.70 -17.92
CA ASP A 45 33.27 0.66 -17.36
C ASP A 45 32.00 1.50 -17.60
N ASP A 46 31.24 1.21 -18.66
CA ASP A 46 29.98 1.88 -18.98
C ASP A 46 28.76 1.35 -18.21
N GLU A 47 28.89 0.20 -17.56
CA GLU A 47 27.88 -0.37 -16.65
C GLU A 47 28.06 0.12 -15.20
N ILE A 48 29.26 0.57 -14.85
CA ILE A 48 29.60 1.07 -13.52
C ILE A 48 29.09 2.51 -13.37
N THR A 49 28.25 2.73 -12.36
CA THR A 49 27.79 4.06 -11.99
C THR A 49 28.55 4.56 -10.76
N GLN A 50 29.09 5.78 -10.85
CA GLN A 50 29.76 6.45 -9.73
C GLN A 50 28.79 7.36 -8.97
N PHE A 51 28.75 7.21 -7.64
CA PHE A 51 27.92 7.99 -6.75
C PHE A 51 28.78 8.75 -5.72
N PRO A 52 28.59 10.08 -5.57
CA PRO A 52 29.21 10.80 -4.47
C PRO A 52 28.50 10.46 -3.16
N ILE A 53 29.17 9.75 -2.24
CA ILE A 53 28.65 9.41 -0.91
C ILE A 53 29.54 10.03 0.15
N GLY A 54 29.10 11.16 0.72
CA GLY A 54 29.87 11.91 1.71
C GLY A 54 31.12 12.53 1.10
N THR A 55 32.30 12.05 1.52
CA THR A 55 33.61 12.52 1.01
C THR A 55 34.28 11.51 0.07
N THR A 56 33.59 10.43 -0.29
CA THR A 56 34.11 9.35 -1.14
C THR A 56 33.21 9.10 -2.32
N ASP A 57 33.80 8.71 -3.44
CA ASP A 57 33.05 8.19 -4.59
C ASP A 57 32.87 6.68 -4.42
N ALA A 58 31.63 6.22 -4.54
CA ALA A 58 31.28 4.80 -4.52
C ALA A 58 30.93 4.33 -5.93
N GLU A 59 31.41 3.16 -6.31
CA GLU A 59 31.14 2.53 -7.60
C GLU A 59 30.18 1.37 -7.41
N ALA A 60 29.19 1.25 -8.29
CA ALA A 60 28.24 0.15 -8.27
C ALA A 60 27.60 -0.07 -9.65
N VAL A 61 27.29 -1.31 -9.98
CA VAL A 61 26.42 -1.65 -11.10
C VAL A 61 24.97 -1.51 -10.63
N CYS A 62 24.22 -0.62 -11.29
CA CYS A 62 22.88 -0.23 -10.86
C CYS A 62 21.85 -0.46 -11.94
N ARG A 63 20.66 -0.93 -11.55
CA ARG A 63 19.49 -0.96 -12.44
C ARG A 63 18.20 -0.68 -11.69
N GLY A 64 17.27 -0.03 -12.40
CA GLY A 64 15.90 0.12 -11.96
C GLY A 64 15.09 -1.12 -12.33
N GLU A 65 14.28 -1.62 -11.40
CA GLU A 65 13.40 -2.77 -11.60
C GLU A 65 11.96 -2.36 -11.29
N THR A 66 11.04 -2.76 -12.18
CA THR A 66 9.60 -2.60 -11.95
C THR A 66 9.07 -3.90 -11.36
N PRO A 67 8.46 -3.87 -10.17
CA PRO A 67 7.98 -5.08 -9.54
C PRO A 67 6.78 -5.65 -10.30
N THR A 68 6.57 -6.95 -10.16
CA THR A 68 5.42 -7.65 -10.72
C THR A 68 4.43 -8.03 -9.62
N VAL A 69 3.14 -7.84 -9.88
CA VAL A 69 2.09 -8.23 -8.95
C VAL A 69 1.97 -9.77 -8.93
N HIS A 70 2.11 -10.37 -7.75
CA HIS A 70 2.10 -11.83 -7.54
C HIS A 70 0.85 -12.49 -8.09
N GLU A 71 -0.32 -11.87 -7.90
CA GLU A 71 -1.61 -12.36 -8.36
C GLU A 71 -1.70 -12.51 -9.90
N ALA A 72 -0.77 -11.92 -10.65
CA ALA A 72 -0.65 -12.07 -12.10
C ALA A 72 0.22 -13.27 -12.52
N LEU A 73 0.87 -13.97 -11.59
CA LEU A 73 1.84 -15.05 -11.84
C LEU A 73 1.38 -16.36 -11.19
N ALA A 74 0.74 -17.22 -11.99
CA ALA A 74 0.13 -18.48 -11.53
C ALA A 74 1.10 -19.45 -10.83
N ASP A 75 2.37 -19.48 -11.22
CA ASP A 75 3.36 -20.46 -10.75
C ASP A 75 4.44 -19.85 -9.82
N SER A 76 4.23 -18.65 -9.29
CA SER A 76 5.22 -17.97 -8.44
C SER A 76 4.96 -18.19 -6.94
N LEU A 77 6.05 -18.32 -6.16
CA LEU A 77 5.96 -18.36 -4.70
C LEU A 77 5.43 -17.03 -4.16
N SER A 78 4.35 -17.12 -3.39
CA SER A 78 3.72 -15.98 -2.72
C SER A 78 4.67 -15.36 -1.69
N PRO A 79 4.99 -14.06 -1.76
CA PRO A 79 5.81 -13.37 -0.76
C PRO A 79 5.34 -13.64 0.67
N ARG A 80 4.02 -13.64 0.91
CA ARG A 80 3.48 -13.96 2.24
C ARG A 80 3.62 -15.41 2.64
N ALA A 81 3.53 -16.34 1.69
CA ALA A 81 3.73 -17.76 2.00
C ALA A 81 5.17 -18.01 2.44
N VAL A 82 6.13 -17.31 1.81
CA VAL A 82 7.55 -17.33 2.21
C VAL A 82 7.73 -16.73 3.60
N LEU A 83 7.20 -15.52 3.84
CA LEU A 83 7.28 -14.88 5.17
C LEU A 83 6.66 -15.75 6.27
N ALA A 84 5.49 -16.34 6.02
CA ALA A 84 4.84 -17.25 6.96
C ALA A 84 5.67 -18.52 7.23
N ALA A 85 6.33 -19.07 6.20
CA ALA A 85 7.23 -20.21 6.37
C ALA A 85 8.53 -19.86 7.14
N LEU A 86 8.90 -18.58 7.21
CA LEU A 86 10.00 -18.05 7.99
C LEU A 86 9.59 -17.58 9.40
N ASP A 87 8.33 -17.79 9.79
CA ASP A 87 7.75 -17.28 11.05
C ASP A 87 7.81 -15.75 11.19
N GLU A 88 7.90 -15.03 10.06
CA GLU A 88 7.85 -13.56 10.03
C GLU A 88 6.40 -13.07 10.24
N PRO A 89 6.18 -12.03 11.04
CA PRO A 89 4.85 -11.56 11.36
C PRO A 89 4.17 -10.96 10.13
N VAL A 90 3.21 -11.71 9.58
CA VAL A 90 2.39 -11.23 8.47
C VAL A 90 1.15 -10.53 9.03
N VAL A 91 1.23 -9.21 9.15
CA VAL A 91 0.11 -8.41 9.65
C VAL A 91 -0.94 -8.24 8.54
N ASP A 92 -2.13 -8.77 8.77
CA ASP A 92 -3.30 -8.30 8.02
C ASP A 92 -3.67 -6.93 8.57
N SER A 93 -3.55 -5.89 7.75
CA SER A 93 -4.00 -4.56 8.15
C SER A 93 -5.50 -4.55 8.37
N GLY A 94 -5.96 -3.50 9.04
CA GLY A 94 -7.35 -3.32 9.43
C GLY A 94 -8.36 -3.24 8.27
N PRO A 95 -9.56 -2.71 8.54
CA PRO A 95 -10.63 -2.63 7.56
C PRO A 95 -10.17 -1.93 6.27
N ASP A 96 -10.69 -2.37 5.11
CA ASP A 96 -10.34 -1.80 3.80
C ASP A 96 -10.83 -0.35 3.73
N PRO A 97 -9.95 0.66 3.57
CA PRO A 97 -10.35 2.08 3.53
C PRO A 97 -11.44 2.35 2.49
N LEU A 98 -11.39 1.68 1.34
CA LEU A 98 -12.38 1.87 0.29
C LEU A 98 -13.73 1.29 0.68
N ALA A 99 -13.75 0.15 1.40
CA ALA A 99 -14.97 -0.42 1.94
C ALA A 99 -15.60 0.49 2.99
N ILE A 100 -14.80 1.10 3.87
CA ILE A 100 -15.27 2.08 4.86
C ILE A 100 -15.86 3.30 4.14
N ALA A 101 -15.14 3.89 3.19
CA ALA A 101 -15.62 5.05 2.43
C ALA A 101 -16.94 4.77 1.68
N ARG A 102 -17.07 3.57 1.09
CA ARG A 102 -18.32 3.13 0.45
C ARG A 102 -19.47 2.97 1.45
N SER A 103 -19.19 2.42 2.63
CA SER A 103 -20.16 2.28 3.71
C SER A 103 -20.66 3.66 4.17
N VAL A 104 -19.76 4.59 4.44
CA VAL A 104 -20.09 5.98 4.84
C VAL A 104 -20.95 6.65 3.77
N ARG A 105 -20.56 6.55 2.49
CA ARG A 105 -21.35 7.10 1.38
C ARG A 105 -22.76 6.51 1.34
N GLN A 106 -22.90 5.20 1.53
CA GLN A 106 -24.21 4.55 1.52
C GLN A 106 -25.08 5.09 2.66
N SER A 107 -24.54 5.21 3.88
CA SER A 107 -25.31 5.74 5.00
C SER A 107 -25.73 7.20 4.83
N ILE A 108 -24.91 8.04 4.16
CA ILE A 108 -25.32 9.41 3.79
C ILE A 108 -26.52 9.39 2.83
N LEU A 109 -26.47 8.52 1.81
CA LEU A 109 -27.56 8.38 0.85
C LEU A 109 -28.84 7.85 1.51
N ASP A 110 -28.71 6.92 2.45
CA ASP A 110 -29.84 6.38 3.20
C ASP A 110 -30.47 7.45 4.09
N LEU A 111 -29.66 8.30 4.73
CA LEU A 111 -30.14 9.45 5.51
C LEU A 111 -30.88 10.46 4.62
N ASP A 112 -30.31 10.82 3.47
CA ASP A 112 -30.95 11.71 2.50
C ASP A 112 -32.29 11.15 1.99
N ALA A 113 -32.34 9.84 1.70
CA ALA A 113 -33.58 9.17 1.29
C ALA A 113 -34.65 9.21 2.39
N GLN A 114 -34.27 9.04 3.66
CA GLN A 114 -35.18 9.13 4.79
C GLN A 114 -35.74 10.54 4.98
N LEU A 115 -34.90 11.57 4.86
CA LEU A 115 -35.31 12.97 4.94
C LEU A 115 -36.28 13.34 3.81
N ASN A 116 -35.96 12.92 2.59
CA ASN A 116 -36.83 13.12 1.43
C ASN A 116 -38.18 12.42 1.61
N ALA A 117 -38.20 11.20 2.15
CA ALA A 117 -39.43 10.45 2.42
C ALA A 117 -40.29 11.07 3.54
N ALA A 118 -39.69 11.79 4.48
CA ALA A 118 -40.40 12.47 5.55
C ALA A 118 -41.10 13.76 5.09
N GLU A 119 -40.83 14.25 3.87
CA GLU A 119 -41.34 15.50 3.29
C GLU A 119 -41.20 16.73 4.22
N GLN A 120 -40.19 16.71 5.09
CA GLN A 120 -39.91 17.77 6.06
C GLN A 120 -38.52 18.35 5.83
N PRO A 121 -38.32 19.65 6.11
CA PRO A 121 -36.98 20.23 6.07
C PRO A 121 -36.09 19.58 7.13
N PRO A 122 -34.78 19.39 6.85
CA PRO A 122 -33.86 18.79 7.82
C PRO A 122 -33.82 19.58 9.14
N SER A 123 -33.89 18.84 10.24
CA SER A 123 -33.78 19.37 11.59
C SER A 123 -32.32 19.54 12.02
N GLY A 124 -32.09 20.23 13.15
CA GLY A 124 -30.76 20.31 13.75
C GLY A 124 -30.17 18.95 14.14
N GLU A 125 -31.03 17.98 14.48
CA GLU A 125 -30.61 16.61 14.78
C GLU A 125 -30.12 15.89 13.52
N ASP A 126 -30.78 16.10 12.38
CA ASP A 126 -30.38 15.52 11.10
C ASP A 126 -29.01 16.04 10.64
N TYR A 127 -28.77 17.34 10.82
CA TYR A 127 -27.45 17.92 10.57
C TYR A 127 -26.38 17.36 11.51
N ASN A 128 -26.71 17.17 12.79
CA ASN A 128 -25.77 16.58 13.74
C ASN A 128 -25.47 15.11 13.39
N HIS A 129 -26.47 14.35 12.97
CA HIS A 129 -26.30 12.97 12.51
C HIS A 129 -25.38 12.92 11.30
N LEU A 130 -25.65 13.76 10.28
CA LEU A 130 -24.80 13.84 9.09
C LEU A 130 -23.36 14.23 9.46
N TYR A 131 -23.18 15.18 10.37
CA TYR A 131 -21.87 15.59 10.85
C TYR A 131 -21.10 14.44 11.51
N VAL A 132 -21.72 13.74 12.46
CA VAL A 132 -21.11 12.58 13.13
C VAL A 132 -20.76 11.50 12.13
N LEU A 133 -21.68 11.19 11.22
CA LEU A 133 -21.49 10.14 10.22
C LEU A 133 -20.34 10.46 9.26
N ALA A 134 -20.28 11.70 8.76
CA ALA A 134 -19.22 12.14 7.88
C ALA A 134 -17.87 12.23 8.60
N ASN A 135 -17.84 12.78 9.82
CA ASN A 135 -16.60 13.00 10.56
C ASN A 135 -16.01 11.68 11.09
N CYS A 136 -16.80 10.85 11.78
CA CYS A 136 -16.35 9.54 12.25
C CYS A 136 -15.99 8.63 11.07
N GLY A 137 -16.81 8.64 10.01
CA GLY A 137 -16.54 7.89 8.80
C GLY A 137 -15.22 8.29 8.13
N LEU A 138 -14.91 9.59 8.07
CA LEU A 138 -13.64 10.09 7.53
C LEU A 138 -12.46 9.70 8.43
N ILE A 139 -12.60 9.80 9.75
CA ILE A 139 -11.59 9.37 10.73
C ILE A 139 -11.28 7.88 10.54
N ASP A 140 -12.29 7.03 10.38
CA ASP A 140 -12.11 5.60 10.18
C ASP A 140 -11.37 5.30 8.86
N VAL A 141 -11.68 6.06 7.79
CA VAL A 141 -10.93 5.98 6.53
C VAL A 141 -9.47 6.40 6.71
N LEU A 142 -9.21 7.50 7.41
CA LEU A 142 -7.84 8.00 7.66
C LEU A 142 -7.02 7.00 8.48
N LYS A 143 -7.60 6.46 9.56
CA LYS A 143 -6.97 5.40 10.37
C LYS A 143 -6.65 4.17 9.52
N ALA A 144 -7.59 3.74 8.66
CA ALA A 144 -7.38 2.60 7.77
C ALA A 144 -6.30 2.86 6.70
N LEU A 145 -6.12 4.12 6.28
CA LEU A 145 -5.03 4.55 5.39
C LEU A 145 -3.68 4.68 6.12
N GLY A 146 -3.65 4.52 7.44
CA GLY A 146 -2.43 4.60 8.25
C GLY A 146 -2.09 6.01 8.76
N ASP A 147 -3.06 6.92 8.83
CA ASP A 147 -2.85 8.22 9.46
C ASP A 147 -2.53 8.05 10.96
N PRO A 148 -1.36 8.51 11.44
CA PRO A 148 -0.95 8.34 12.84
C PRO A 148 -1.59 9.36 13.79
N ALA A 149 -2.40 10.29 13.29
CA ALA A 149 -3.03 11.32 14.13
C ALA A 149 -3.95 10.70 15.20
N ASP A 150 -3.91 11.28 16.41
CA ASP A 150 -4.88 11.01 17.45
C ASP A 150 -6.11 11.88 17.21
N PHE A 151 -7.22 11.24 16.86
CA PHE A 151 -8.49 11.90 16.55
C PHE A 151 -9.39 12.07 17.79
N GLY A 152 -8.91 11.69 18.98
CA GLY A 152 -9.72 11.59 20.20
C GLY A 152 -10.61 10.35 20.22
N GLU A 153 -11.08 9.97 21.42
CA GLU A 153 -12.16 8.98 21.61
C GLU A 153 -13.54 9.57 21.29
#